data_AF-A0A428KX76-F1
#
_entry.id   AF-A0A428KX76-F1
#
_cell.length_a   1.000
_cell.length_b   1.000
_cell.length_c   1.000
_cell.angle_alpha   90.00
_cell.angle_beta   90.00
_cell.angle_gamma   90.00
#
_symmetry.space_group_name_H-M   'P 1'
#
loop_
_entity.id
_entity.type
_entity.pdbx_description
1 polymer ?
#
loop_
_entity_poly.entity_id
_entity_poly.type
_entity_poly.pdbx_seq_one_letter_code
_entity_poly.pdbx_strand_id
1 'polypeptide(L)'
;MPAAPWLDALPSDFYDQLAHCLSLHGMATAELLSRPEAQALAALTSLNSRKVQVLNQIQTHQKLLEQLRTEPLALYHLLLLGRLTLDTSLAVPVLAYVQQQMGIDAAQLDSLKTYCLELSGAFLTTLEEQVAAPVGVASLGLHRLLVEEAFAQVLAAQPAPALPAANLRLAEPQLQMLRLALLLVHSLPNTADHPFLRAVAQLPNLQPAALEPLIEHLGRVRAQEQLTLTMPELVQLYQGMQVCGMVFVSDVMSRIGLEDAFPVLSEEEQSTMEAAPVSNRQAVGEMVSGFTHWVQHTFPDAPEIQHARQEILALADTLG
;
A
#
# COMPACT_ATOMS: atom_id res chain seq x y z
N MET A 1 -13.01 42.17 13.72
CA MET A 1 -13.69 41.09 14.47
C MET A 1 -13.38 41.30 15.95
N PRO A 2 -14.33 41.12 16.88
CA PRO A 2 -14.00 41.21 18.30
C PRO A 2 -12.94 40.15 18.61
N ALA A 3 -11.94 40.51 19.42
CA ALA A 3 -10.95 39.57 19.92
C ALA A 3 -11.68 38.39 20.58
N ALA A 4 -11.36 37.16 20.19
CA ALA A 4 -12.00 35.98 20.75
C ALA A 4 -11.34 35.70 22.11
N PRO A 5 -11.99 36.06 23.24
CA PRO A 5 -11.35 36.10 24.55
C PRO A 5 -10.91 34.71 25.05
N TRP A 6 -11.47 33.65 24.47
CA TRP A 6 -11.09 32.27 24.76
C TRP A 6 -9.69 31.92 24.24
N LEU A 7 -9.22 32.57 23.16
CA LEU A 7 -7.88 32.34 22.61
C LEU A 7 -6.79 32.83 23.54
N ASP A 8 -7.05 33.90 24.28
CA ASP A 8 -6.10 34.47 25.23
C ASP A 8 -6.06 33.66 26.54
N ALA A 9 -6.99 32.70 26.73
CA ALA A 9 -7.02 31.77 27.85
C ALA A 9 -6.27 30.45 27.58
N LEU A 10 -5.75 30.26 26.36
CA LEU A 10 -4.97 29.06 26.03
C LEU A 10 -3.60 29.08 26.74
N PRO A 11 -3.17 27.97 27.36
CA PRO A 11 -1.84 27.87 27.95
C PRO A 11 -0.72 28.15 26.94
N SER A 12 0.38 28.74 27.38
CA SER A 12 1.51 29.07 26.50
C SER A 12 2.19 27.84 25.89
N ASP A 13 2.10 26.69 26.56
CA ASP A 13 2.62 25.39 26.14
C ASP A 13 1.59 24.54 25.36
N PHE A 14 0.38 25.07 25.12
CA PHE A 14 -0.70 24.35 24.46
C PHE A 14 -0.32 23.82 23.07
N TYR A 15 0.50 24.59 22.33
CA TYR A 15 0.98 24.15 21.03
C TYR A 15 1.93 22.96 21.14
N ASP A 16 2.81 22.93 22.14
CA ASP A 16 3.79 21.84 22.31
C ASP A 16 3.08 20.51 22.60
N GLN A 17 1.97 20.57 23.33
CA GLN A 17 1.09 19.42 23.57
C GLN A 17 0.40 18.95 22.28
N LEU A 18 -0.03 19.88 21.42
CA LEU A 18 -0.77 19.62 20.18
C LEU A 18 0.10 19.33 18.96
N ALA A 19 1.39 19.67 18.95
CA ALA A 19 2.22 19.67 17.75
C ALA A 19 2.21 18.31 17.03
N HIS A 20 2.43 17.23 17.79
CA HIS A 20 2.38 15.86 17.28
C HIS A 20 0.99 15.48 16.76
N CYS A 21 -0.06 15.94 17.46
CA CYS A 21 -1.45 15.69 17.07
C CYS A 21 -1.78 16.39 15.75
N LEU A 22 -1.44 17.67 15.62
CA LEU A 22 -1.66 18.46 14.40
C LEU A 22 -0.93 17.85 13.20
N SER A 23 0.31 17.41 13.41
CA SER A 23 1.09 16.74 12.37
C SER A 23 0.41 15.44 11.91
N LEU A 24 0.02 14.57 12.84
CA LEU A 24 -0.63 13.29 12.53
C LEU A 24 -1.98 13.49 11.82
N HIS A 25 -2.84 14.39 12.33
CA HIS A 25 -4.14 14.69 11.71
C HIS A 25 -3.94 15.35 10.33
N GLY A 26 -2.89 16.15 10.17
CA GLY A 26 -2.49 16.75 8.92
C GLY A 26 -2.08 15.72 7.86
N MET A 27 -1.27 14.73 8.24
CA MET A 27 -0.91 13.63 7.34
C MET A 27 -2.14 12.80 6.97
N ALA A 28 -2.98 12.44 7.94
CA ALA A 28 -4.21 11.70 7.71
C ALA A 28 -5.18 12.43 6.78
N THR A 29 -5.35 13.75 6.97
CA THR A 29 -6.19 14.57 6.10
C THR A 29 -5.59 14.71 4.69
N ALA A 30 -4.27 14.86 4.58
CA ALA A 30 -3.61 14.92 3.28
C ALA A 30 -3.78 13.60 2.50
N GLU A 31 -3.63 12.47 3.18
CA GLU A 31 -3.85 11.14 2.60
C GLU A 31 -5.31 10.94 2.18
N LEU A 32 -6.28 11.37 2.98
CA LEU A 32 -7.69 11.33 2.61
C LEU A 32 -7.96 12.17 1.36
N LEU A 33 -7.50 13.42 1.33
CA LEU A 33 -7.76 14.36 0.24
C LEU A 33 -6.95 14.09 -1.03
N SER A 34 -5.98 13.17 -1.00
CA SER A 34 -5.28 12.70 -2.20
C SER A 34 -6.17 11.79 -3.05
N ARG A 35 -7.24 11.24 -2.46
CA ARG A 35 -8.15 10.28 -3.09
C ARG A 35 -9.20 11.00 -3.94
N PRO A 36 -9.49 10.53 -5.16
CA PRO A 36 -10.53 11.11 -6.02
C PRO A 36 -11.90 11.16 -5.34
N GLU A 37 -12.24 10.14 -4.55
CA GLU A 37 -13.53 10.00 -3.87
C GLU A 37 -13.75 11.09 -2.82
N ALA A 38 -12.68 11.69 -2.29
CA ALA A 38 -12.74 12.72 -1.26
C ALA A 38 -13.09 14.12 -1.80
N GLN A 39 -13.40 14.28 -3.09
CA GLN A 39 -13.72 15.58 -3.68
C GLN A 39 -14.91 16.28 -3.00
N ALA A 40 -15.95 15.52 -2.60
CA ALA A 40 -17.09 16.07 -1.87
C ALA A 40 -16.70 16.62 -0.49
N LEU A 41 -15.78 15.93 0.20
CA LEU A 41 -15.24 16.38 1.49
C LEU A 41 -14.42 17.65 1.34
N ALA A 42 -13.58 17.73 0.31
CA ALA A 42 -12.81 18.94 0.00
C ALA A 42 -13.73 20.15 -0.24
N ALA A 43 -14.84 19.94 -0.94
CA ALA A 43 -15.84 21.00 -1.19
C ALA A 43 -16.55 21.43 0.10
N LEU A 44 -17.03 20.49 0.93
CA LEU A 44 -17.73 20.79 2.18
C LEU A 44 -16.86 21.49 3.21
N THR A 45 -15.60 21.06 3.32
CA THR A 45 -14.66 21.60 4.33
C THR A 45 -13.87 22.80 3.82
N SER A 46 -13.90 23.06 2.52
CA SER A 46 -13.01 24.00 1.84
C SER A 46 -11.52 23.72 2.09
N LEU A 47 -11.17 22.50 2.50
CA LEU A 47 -9.79 22.04 2.64
C LEU A 47 -9.31 21.46 1.31
N ASN A 48 -8.05 21.76 0.99
CA ASN A 48 -7.33 21.16 -0.13
C ASN A 48 -5.89 20.89 0.31
N SER A 49 -5.12 20.17 -0.51
CA SER A 49 -3.74 19.78 -0.17
C SER A 49 -2.87 21.00 0.19
N ARG A 50 -3.06 22.15 -0.48
CA ARG A 50 -2.32 23.38 -0.18
C ARG A 50 -2.68 23.94 1.21
N LYS A 51 -3.96 24.00 1.56
CA LYS A 51 -4.39 24.46 2.89
C LYS A 51 -3.91 23.53 4.00
N VAL A 52 -4.00 22.21 3.78
CA VAL A 52 -3.46 21.23 4.74
C VAL A 52 -1.95 21.42 4.91
N GLN A 53 -1.21 21.65 3.84
CA GLN A 53 0.23 21.94 3.91
C GLN A 53 0.52 23.22 4.72
N VAL A 54 -0.26 24.29 4.54
CA VAL A 54 -0.12 25.52 5.32
C VAL A 54 -0.39 25.27 6.80
N LEU A 55 -1.45 24.52 7.13
CA LEU A 55 -1.77 24.17 8.52
C LEU A 55 -0.67 23.30 9.16
N ASN A 56 -0.05 22.40 8.39
CA ASN A 56 1.08 21.58 8.85
C ASN A 56 2.38 22.38 9.07
N GLN A 57 2.46 23.62 8.59
CA GLN A 57 3.60 24.52 8.83
C GLN A 57 3.46 25.35 10.11
N ILE A 58 2.38 25.15 10.89
CA ILE A 58 2.23 25.76 12.21
C ILE A 58 3.27 25.10 13.14
N GLN A 59 4.32 25.86 13.45
CA GLN A 59 5.47 25.42 14.26
C GLN A 59 5.57 26.11 15.63
N THR A 60 4.63 27.01 15.94
CA THR A 60 4.69 27.85 17.16
C THR A 60 3.29 28.16 17.66
N HIS A 61 3.18 28.39 18.98
CA HIS A 61 1.94 28.84 19.62
C HIS A 61 1.39 30.13 19.00
N GLN A 62 2.24 31.12 18.69
CA GLN A 62 1.78 32.36 18.07
C GLN A 62 1.12 32.13 16.71
N LYS A 63 1.72 31.30 15.84
CA LYS A 63 1.14 30.94 14.54
C LYS A 63 -0.19 30.18 14.69
N LEU A 64 -0.31 29.33 15.71
CA LEU A 64 -1.58 28.64 16.01
C LEU A 64 -2.68 29.65 16.36
N LEU A 65 -2.38 30.62 17.24
CA LEU A 65 -3.33 31.67 17.60
C LEU A 65 -3.70 32.55 16.39
N GLU A 66 -2.73 32.92 15.55
CA GLU A 66 -2.99 33.66 14.31
C GLU A 66 -3.92 32.90 13.37
N GLN A 67 -3.69 31.59 13.20
CA GLN A 67 -4.57 30.72 12.40
C GLN A 67 -5.99 30.65 12.98
N LEU A 68 -6.11 30.48 14.30
CA LEU A 68 -7.41 30.43 14.98
C LEU A 68 -8.18 31.77 14.92
N ARG A 69 -7.47 32.89 14.89
CA ARG A 69 -8.10 34.23 14.72
C ARG A 69 -8.58 34.47 13.30
N THR A 70 -7.90 33.91 12.30
CA THR A 70 -8.13 34.21 10.88
C THR A 70 -9.06 33.21 10.20
N GLU A 71 -8.83 31.91 10.39
CA GLU A 71 -9.60 30.84 9.75
C GLU A 71 -9.74 29.63 10.70
N PRO A 72 -10.48 29.77 11.83
CA PRO A 72 -10.64 28.70 12.81
C PRO A 72 -11.34 27.46 12.25
N LEU A 73 -12.24 27.65 11.27
CA LEU A 73 -12.92 26.55 10.58
C LEU A 73 -11.94 25.62 9.84
N ALA A 74 -10.83 26.14 9.34
CA ALA A 74 -9.84 25.29 8.66
C ALA A 74 -9.16 24.34 9.64
N LEU A 75 -8.84 24.80 10.85
CA LEU A 75 -8.27 23.95 11.89
C LEU A 75 -9.29 22.95 12.43
N TYR A 76 -10.55 23.38 12.62
CA TYR A 76 -11.65 22.50 12.97
C TYR A 76 -11.83 21.36 11.96
N HIS A 77 -11.90 21.67 10.66
CA HIS A 77 -12.04 20.65 9.62
C HIS A 77 -10.82 19.73 9.52
N LEU A 78 -9.60 20.24 9.75
CA LEU A 78 -8.37 19.43 9.75
C LEU A 78 -8.45 18.37 10.85
N LEU A 79 -8.83 18.78 12.06
CA LEU A 79 -8.97 17.87 13.19
C LEU A 79 -10.12 16.87 12.97
N LEU A 80 -11.26 17.33 12.44
CA LEU A 80 -12.39 16.46 12.14
C LEU A 80 -12.04 15.39 11.11
N LEU A 81 -11.52 15.77 9.94
CA LEU A 81 -11.15 14.82 8.88
C LEU A 81 -10.00 13.92 9.31
N GLY A 82 -8.99 14.47 9.99
CA GLY A 82 -7.87 13.71 10.51
C GLY A 82 -8.32 12.63 11.48
N ARG A 83 -9.22 12.98 12.42
CA ARG A 83 -9.78 12.03 13.40
C ARG A 83 -10.56 10.91 12.70
N LEU A 84 -11.51 11.28 11.84
CA LEU A 84 -12.32 10.33 11.08
C LEU A 84 -11.44 9.35 10.28
N THR A 85 -10.35 9.85 9.67
CA THR A 85 -9.41 9.03 8.92
C THR A 85 -8.63 8.07 9.83
N LEU A 86 -8.07 8.58 10.93
CA LEU A 86 -7.24 7.81 11.87
C LEU A 86 -7.98 6.62 12.49
N ASP A 87 -9.30 6.70 12.62
CA ASP A 87 -10.14 5.61 13.15
C ASP A 87 -10.51 4.53 12.12
N THR A 88 -9.97 4.60 10.90
CA THR A 88 -10.35 3.71 9.79
C THR A 88 -9.14 3.08 9.09
N SER A 89 -9.39 2.16 8.17
CA SER A 89 -8.36 1.55 7.32
C SER A 89 -7.66 2.57 6.40
N LEU A 90 -8.26 3.75 6.17
CA LEU A 90 -7.65 4.81 5.36
C LEU A 90 -6.35 5.35 5.98
N ALA A 91 -6.17 5.21 7.29
CA ALA A 91 -4.97 5.68 7.97
C ALA A 91 -3.77 4.73 7.90
N VAL A 92 -3.93 3.51 7.38
CA VAL A 92 -2.85 2.50 7.34
C VAL A 92 -1.55 3.05 6.72
N PRO A 93 -1.56 3.73 5.56
CA PRO A 93 -0.32 4.27 4.97
C PRO A 93 0.36 5.32 5.87
N VAL A 94 -0.44 6.18 6.51
CA VAL A 94 0.05 7.24 7.40
C VAL A 94 0.63 6.65 8.67
N LEU A 95 -0.05 5.68 9.27
CA LEU A 95 0.41 5.01 10.48
C LEU A 95 1.69 4.21 10.22
N ALA A 96 1.79 3.52 9.07
CA ALA A 96 3.01 2.82 8.67
C ALA A 96 4.18 3.80 8.48
N TYR A 97 3.94 4.95 7.84
CA TYR A 97 4.95 6.00 7.69
C TYR A 97 5.45 6.54 9.04
N VAL A 98 4.52 6.87 9.95
CA VAL A 98 4.86 7.37 11.30
C VAL A 98 5.65 6.32 12.08
N GLN A 99 5.23 5.06 12.00
CA GLN A 99 5.91 3.95 12.65
C GLN A 99 7.37 3.84 12.18
N GLN A 100 7.59 3.90 10.86
CA GLN A 100 8.92 3.84 10.27
C GLN A 100 9.76 5.07 10.61
N GLN A 101 9.18 6.26 10.55
CA GLN A 101 9.90 7.52 10.82
C GLN A 101 10.33 7.63 12.28
N MET A 102 9.49 7.20 13.22
CA MET A 102 9.77 7.27 14.66
C MET A 102 10.52 6.05 15.19
N GLY A 103 10.60 4.96 14.41
CA GLY A 103 11.23 3.71 14.84
C GLY A 103 10.51 3.05 16.02
N ILE A 104 9.19 3.17 16.09
CA ILE A 104 8.36 2.67 17.20
C ILE A 104 7.68 1.34 16.84
N ASP A 105 7.36 0.55 17.85
CA ASP A 105 6.58 -0.68 17.66
C ASP A 105 5.06 -0.39 17.53
N ALA A 106 4.28 -1.44 17.28
CA ALA A 106 2.83 -1.32 17.07
C ALA A 106 2.08 -0.86 18.34
N ALA A 107 2.54 -1.24 19.54
CA ALA A 107 1.88 -0.86 20.79
C ALA A 107 2.15 0.60 21.14
N GLN A 108 3.37 1.08 20.85
CA GLN A 108 3.75 2.48 20.97
C GLN A 108 2.99 3.35 19.96
N LEU A 109 2.82 2.87 18.72
CA LEU A 109 2.03 3.56 17.70
C LEU A 109 0.57 3.68 18.11
N ASP A 110 -0.03 2.62 18.66
CA ASP A 110 -1.41 2.64 19.15
C ASP A 110 -1.59 3.59 20.34
N SER A 111 -0.61 3.63 21.24
CA SER A 111 -0.58 4.59 22.36
C SER A 111 -0.50 6.04 21.86
N LEU A 112 0.37 6.31 20.87
CA LEU A 112 0.51 7.63 20.24
C LEU A 112 -0.79 8.04 19.54
N LYS A 113 -1.40 7.13 18.77
CA LYS A 113 -2.68 7.37 18.09
C LYS A 113 -3.77 7.70 19.12
N THR A 114 -3.91 6.90 20.17
CA THR A 114 -4.91 7.11 21.22
C THR A 114 -4.73 8.47 21.89
N TYR A 115 -3.51 8.80 22.31
CA TYR A 115 -3.19 10.12 22.87
C TYR A 115 -3.57 11.25 21.92
N CYS A 116 -3.22 11.12 20.63
CA CYS A 116 -3.55 12.14 19.63
C CYS A 116 -5.06 12.31 19.44
N LEU A 117 -5.82 11.23 19.46
CA LEU A 117 -7.28 11.25 19.32
C LEU A 117 -7.95 11.83 20.57
N GLU A 118 -7.49 11.51 21.77
CA GLU A 118 -8.05 12.08 23.00
C GLU A 118 -7.83 13.59 23.06
N LEU A 119 -6.59 14.03 22.80
CA LEU A 119 -6.25 15.45 22.83
C LEU A 119 -6.96 16.24 21.72
N SER A 120 -7.01 15.69 20.50
CA SER A 120 -7.74 16.35 19.40
C SER A 120 -9.24 16.37 19.63
N GLY A 121 -9.80 15.34 20.25
CA GLY A 121 -11.22 15.29 20.63
C GLY A 121 -11.60 16.39 21.60
N ALA A 122 -10.83 16.56 22.68
CA ALA A 122 -11.04 17.62 23.65
C ALA A 122 -10.95 19.02 23.01
N PHE A 123 -9.94 19.23 22.15
CA PHE A 123 -9.77 20.50 21.47
C PHE A 123 -10.89 20.76 20.44
N LEU A 124 -11.34 19.74 19.71
CA LEU A 124 -12.43 19.85 18.76
C LEU A 124 -13.74 20.25 19.46
N THR A 125 -14.04 19.70 20.64
CA THR A 125 -15.18 20.15 21.46
C THR A 125 -15.07 21.63 21.84
N THR A 126 -13.87 22.10 22.21
CA THR A 126 -13.66 23.53 22.48
C THR A 126 -13.90 24.38 21.24
N LEU A 127 -13.45 23.93 20.07
CA LEU A 127 -13.72 24.63 18.81
C LEU A 127 -15.21 24.64 18.47
N GLU A 128 -15.95 23.57 18.74
CA GLU A 128 -17.39 23.50 18.46
C GLU A 128 -18.20 24.52 19.28
N GLU A 129 -17.76 24.84 20.49
CA GLU A 129 -18.39 25.84 21.34
C GLU A 129 -18.06 27.28 20.91
N GLN A 130 -16.92 27.49 20.27
CA GLN A 130 -16.34 28.81 20.04
C GLN A 130 -16.36 29.26 18.57
N VAL A 131 -16.50 28.33 17.63
CA VAL A 131 -16.43 28.59 16.19
C VAL A 131 -17.83 28.66 15.58
N ALA A 132 -18.08 29.70 14.79
CA ALA A 132 -19.33 29.85 14.06
C ALA A 132 -19.44 28.84 12.91
N ALA A 133 -20.67 28.41 12.61
CA ALA A 133 -20.95 27.56 11.46
C ALA A 133 -20.53 28.25 10.14
N PRO A 134 -20.20 27.47 9.09
CA PRO A 134 -19.99 28.02 7.75
C PRO A 134 -21.19 28.84 7.27
N VAL A 135 -20.92 29.84 6.42
CA VAL A 135 -21.96 30.71 5.86
C VAL A 135 -23.02 29.89 5.14
N GLY A 136 -24.30 30.11 5.48
CA GLY A 136 -25.42 29.39 4.88
C GLY A 136 -25.77 28.06 5.56
N VAL A 137 -25.05 27.66 6.62
CA VAL A 137 -25.37 26.48 7.42
C VAL A 137 -25.97 26.89 8.76
N ALA A 138 -27.04 26.22 9.19
CA ALA A 138 -27.80 26.60 10.38
C ALA A 138 -27.05 26.38 11.70
N SER A 139 -26.16 25.38 11.78
CA SER A 139 -25.31 25.13 12.94
C SER A 139 -24.06 24.36 12.56
N LEU A 140 -23.01 24.47 13.38
CA LEU A 140 -21.77 23.73 13.18
C LEU A 140 -21.98 22.22 13.37
N GLY A 141 -22.89 21.81 14.25
CA GLY A 141 -23.28 20.41 14.42
C GLY A 141 -23.95 19.81 13.19
N LEU A 142 -24.83 20.55 12.51
CA LEU A 142 -25.41 20.08 11.23
C LEU A 142 -24.35 20.00 10.14
N HIS A 143 -23.43 20.97 10.10
CA HIS A 143 -22.29 20.92 9.17
C HIS A 143 -21.42 19.69 9.41
N ARG A 144 -21.12 19.37 10.67
CA ARG A 144 -20.36 18.18 11.06
C ARG A 144 -21.01 16.90 10.56
N LEU A 145 -22.33 16.75 10.74
CA LEU A 145 -23.07 15.59 10.25
C LEU A 145 -22.93 15.42 8.73
N LEU A 146 -23.04 16.50 7.95
CA LEU A 146 -22.85 16.45 6.50
C LEU A 146 -21.43 16.00 6.12
N VAL A 147 -20.41 16.44 6.86
CA VAL A 147 -19.02 16.00 6.65
C VAL A 147 -18.86 14.52 6.99
N GLU A 148 -19.43 14.06 8.11
CA GLU A 148 -19.39 12.65 8.51
C GLU A 148 -20.13 11.73 7.52
N GLU A 149 -21.28 12.17 7.00
CA GLU A 149 -22.03 11.46 5.96
C GLU A 149 -21.25 11.36 4.65
N ALA A 150 -20.63 12.45 4.21
CA ALA A 150 -19.76 12.43 3.04
C ALA A 150 -18.53 11.53 3.26
N PHE A 151 -18.00 11.49 4.48
CA PHE A 151 -16.88 10.62 4.82
C PHE A 151 -17.28 9.14 4.81
N ALA A 152 -18.47 8.82 5.31
CA ALA A 152 -19.02 7.47 5.24
C ALA A 152 -19.18 6.99 3.79
N GLN A 153 -19.53 7.88 2.85
CA GLN A 153 -19.59 7.56 1.43
C GLN A 153 -18.19 7.26 0.85
N VAL A 154 -17.17 8.02 1.25
CA VAL A 154 -15.77 7.74 0.85
C VAL A 154 -15.30 6.39 1.37
N LEU A 155 -15.65 6.04 2.61
CA LEU A 155 -15.36 4.73 3.18
C LEU A 155 -16.10 3.61 2.44
N ALA A 156 -17.37 3.80 2.12
CA ALA A 156 -18.18 2.81 1.40
C ALA A 156 -17.71 2.59 -0.04
N ALA A 157 -17.11 3.62 -0.66
CA ALA A 157 -16.49 3.51 -1.97
C ALA A 157 -15.14 2.78 -1.97
N GLN A 158 -14.57 2.49 -0.80
CA GLN A 158 -13.34 1.70 -0.72
C GLN A 158 -13.62 0.27 -1.20
N PRO A 159 -12.77 -0.30 -2.07
CA PRO A 159 -12.87 -1.72 -2.38
C PRO A 159 -12.74 -2.51 -1.06
N ALA A 160 -13.68 -3.43 -0.82
CA ALA A 160 -13.62 -4.30 0.34
C ALA A 160 -12.24 -4.99 0.37
N PRO A 161 -11.56 -5.07 1.54
CA PRO A 161 -10.29 -5.76 1.62
C PRO A 161 -10.50 -7.19 1.13
N ALA A 162 -9.79 -7.56 0.06
CA ALA A 162 -9.92 -8.87 -0.55
C ALA A 162 -9.61 -9.94 0.51
N LEU A 163 -10.51 -10.93 0.64
CA LEU A 163 -10.35 -11.99 1.63
C LEU A 163 -9.04 -12.76 1.33
N PRO A 164 -8.27 -13.11 2.36
CA PRO A 164 -7.05 -13.88 2.17
C PRO A 164 -7.41 -15.25 1.61
N ALA A 165 -6.86 -15.58 0.44
CA ALA A 165 -7.02 -16.89 -0.18
C ALA A 165 -6.02 -17.90 0.38
N ALA A 166 -4.79 -17.47 0.69
CA ALA A 166 -3.76 -18.32 1.23
C ALA A 166 -2.90 -17.60 2.27
N ASN A 167 -2.35 -18.38 3.21
CA ASN A 167 -1.36 -17.93 4.18
C ASN A 167 -0.15 -18.87 4.08
N LEU A 168 0.99 -18.34 3.66
CA LEU A 168 2.21 -19.11 3.43
C LEU A 168 3.28 -18.69 4.43
N ARG A 169 4.06 -19.66 4.91
CA ARG A 169 5.32 -19.40 5.61
C ARG A 169 6.44 -19.96 4.75
N LEU A 170 7.18 -19.07 4.11
CA LEU A 170 8.18 -19.43 3.13
C LEU A 170 9.58 -19.34 3.74
N ALA A 171 10.41 -20.33 3.45
CA ALA A 171 11.85 -20.21 3.67
C ALA A 171 12.45 -19.19 2.70
N GLU A 172 13.61 -18.63 3.05
CA GLU A 172 14.30 -17.63 2.21
C GLU A 172 14.46 -18.07 0.74
N PRO A 173 14.88 -19.31 0.42
CA PRO A 173 15.01 -19.72 -0.99
C PRO A 173 13.68 -19.69 -1.75
N GLN A 174 12.58 -20.06 -1.10
CA GLN A 174 11.26 -20.08 -1.72
C GLN A 174 10.76 -18.65 -1.97
N LEU A 175 10.97 -17.74 -1.01
CA LEU A 175 10.60 -16.33 -1.15
C LEU A 175 11.41 -15.65 -2.26
N GLN A 176 12.72 -15.91 -2.33
CA GLN A 176 13.58 -15.39 -3.39
C GLN A 176 13.18 -15.94 -4.76
N MET A 177 12.76 -17.21 -4.82
CA MET A 177 12.26 -17.81 -6.05
C MET A 177 10.98 -17.13 -6.54
N LEU A 178 10.02 -16.85 -5.65
CA LEU A 178 8.80 -16.11 -6.02
C LEU A 178 9.14 -14.71 -6.55
N ARG A 179 10.05 -14.00 -5.89
CA ARG A 179 10.51 -12.66 -6.33
C ARG A 179 11.17 -12.74 -7.71
N LEU A 180 12.09 -13.68 -7.90
CA LEU A 180 12.79 -13.86 -9.16
C LEU A 180 11.81 -14.21 -10.29
N ALA A 181 10.84 -15.09 -10.04
CA ALA A 181 9.84 -15.44 -11.05
C ALA A 181 9.04 -14.22 -11.53
N LEU A 182 8.57 -13.37 -10.61
CA LEU A 182 7.84 -12.16 -10.98
C LEU A 182 8.73 -11.13 -11.68
N LEU A 183 9.95 -10.91 -11.18
CA LEU A 183 10.89 -9.97 -11.79
C LEU A 183 11.31 -10.41 -13.20
N LEU A 184 11.52 -11.71 -13.40
CA LEU A 184 11.83 -12.27 -14.71
C LEU A 184 10.69 -12.01 -15.68
N VAL A 185 9.45 -12.36 -15.31
CA VAL A 185 8.27 -12.14 -16.16
C VAL A 185 8.06 -10.67 -16.47
N HIS A 186 8.20 -9.80 -15.46
CA HIS A 186 8.12 -8.34 -15.61
C HIS A 186 9.19 -7.80 -16.58
N SER A 187 10.35 -8.44 -16.66
CA SER A 187 11.49 -7.99 -17.48
C SER A 187 11.55 -8.65 -18.86
N LEU A 188 10.60 -9.53 -19.19
CA LEU A 188 10.58 -10.18 -20.51
C LEU A 188 10.31 -9.15 -21.61
N PRO A 189 11.05 -9.19 -22.73
CA PRO A 189 10.85 -8.24 -23.81
C PRO A 189 9.55 -8.52 -24.55
N ASN A 190 8.64 -7.54 -24.56
CA ASN A 190 7.36 -7.61 -25.28
C ASN A 190 7.50 -7.58 -26.81
N THR A 191 8.68 -7.25 -27.33
CA THR A 191 8.94 -7.00 -28.77
C THR A 191 9.73 -8.10 -29.47
N ALA A 192 10.05 -9.20 -28.79
CA ALA A 192 10.85 -10.26 -29.38
C ALA A 192 10.01 -11.15 -30.33
N ASP A 193 10.61 -11.58 -31.44
CA ASP A 193 10.02 -12.46 -32.46
C ASP A 193 9.92 -13.92 -31.98
N HIS A 194 9.46 -14.13 -30.74
CA HIS A 194 9.25 -15.47 -30.18
C HIS A 194 7.77 -15.68 -29.87
N PRO A 195 7.13 -16.74 -30.42
CA PRO A 195 5.71 -17.05 -30.17
C PRO A 195 5.35 -17.09 -28.68
N PHE A 196 6.16 -17.75 -27.87
CA PHE A 196 6.04 -17.77 -26.41
C PHE A 196 5.99 -16.38 -25.76
N LEU A 197 6.92 -15.47 -26.08
CA LEU A 197 6.96 -14.15 -25.45
C LEU A 197 5.74 -13.31 -25.84
N ARG A 198 5.29 -13.41 -27.10
CA ARG A 198 4.05 -12.76 -27.54
C ARG A 198 2.83 -13.28 -26.79
N ALA A 199 2.79 -14.59 -26.52
CA ALA A 199 1.71 -15.21 -25.74
C ALA A 199 1.77 -14.80 -24.26
N VAL A 200 2.95 -14.73 -23.63
CA VAL A 200 3.12 -14.17 -22.28
C VAL A 200 2.63 -12.73 -22.22
N ALA A 201 3.00 -11.90 -23.20
CA ALA A 201 2.58 -10.50 -23.29
C ALA A 201 1.07 -10.31 -23.55
N GLN A 202 0.32 -11.37 -23.84
CA GLN A 202 -1.15 -11.32 -23.95
C GLN A 202 -1.85 -11.69 -22.65
N LEU A 203 -1.14 -12.23 -21.65
CA LEU A 203 -1.74 -12.59 -20.37
C LEU A 203 -1.96 -11.33 -19.52
N PRO A 204 -3.21 -11.00 -19.14
CA PRO A 204 -3.51 -9.74 -18.43
C PRO A 204 -2.89 -9.71 -17.02
N ASN A 205 -2.85 -10.85 -16.34
CA ASN A 205 -2.31 -10.97 -14.99
C ASN A 205 -0.78 -10.84 -14.93
N LEU A 206 -0.09 -11.02 -16.05
CA LEU A 206 1.37 -10.93 -16.16
C LEU A 206 1.85 -9.61 -16.78
N GLN A 207 0.95 -8.66 -17.01
CA GLN A 207 1.34 -7.32 -17.45
C GLN A 207 2.09 -6.58 -16.35
N PRO A 208 3.07 -5.71 -16.69
CA PRO A 208 3.84 -4.95 -15.70
C PRO A 208 2.97 -4.24 -14.65
N ALA A 209 1.96 -3.49 -15.09
CA ALA A 209 1.05 -2.76 -14.21
C ALA A 209 0.24 -3.66 -13.24
N ALA A 210 0.00 -4.92 -13.62
CA ALA A 210 -0.68 -5.89 -12.77
C ALA A 210 0.29 -6.53 -11.76
N LEU A 211 1.57 -6.69 -12.12
CA LEU A 211 2.59 -7.35 -11.31
C LEU A 211 3.26 -6.41 -10.29
N GLU A 212 3.39 -5.12 -10.59
CA GLU A 212 4.04 -4.11 -9.74
C GLU A 212 3.57 -4.14 -8.26
N PRO A 213 2.25 -4.17 -7.95
CA PRO A 213 1.79 -4.22 -6.57
C PRO A 213 2.25 -5.48 -5.82
N LEU A 214 2.23 -6.63 -6.50
CA LEU A 214 2.64 -7.90 -5.92
C LEU A 214 4.17 -7.99 -5.75
N ILE A 215 4.95 -7.43 -6.68
CA ILE A 215 6.41 -7.31 -6.55
C ILE A 215 6.76 -6.46 -5.33
N GLU A 216 6.07 -5.32 -5.14
CA GLU A 216 6.28 -4.47 -3.98
C GLU A 216 5.86 -5.17 -2.68
N HIS A 217 4.72 -5.87 -2.68
CA HIS A 217 4.26 -6.65 -1.55
C HIS A 217 5.29 -7.71 -1.15
N LEU A 218 5.76 -8.54 -2.08
CA LEU A 218 6.80 -9.52 -1.82
C LEU A 218 8.13 -8.89 -1.41
N GLY A 219 8.46 -7.69 -1.88
CA GLY A 219 9.68 -6.97 -1.52
C GLY A 219 9.75 -6.58 -0.04
N ARG A 220 8.59 -6.37 0.61
CA ARG A 220 8.50 -5.97 2.03
C ARG A 220 8.50 -7.14 3.01
N VAL A 221 8.12 -8.34 2.56
CA VAL A 221 8.00 -9.54 3.40
C VAL A 221 9.38 -10.14 3.69
N ARG A 222 9.66 -10.56 4.93
CA ARG A 222 10.90 -11.29 5.27
C ARG A 222 10.68 -12.79 5.27
N ALA A 223 11.75 -13.58 5.14
CA ALA A 223 11.63 -15.02 5.26
C ALA A 223 11.07 -15.44 6.63
N GLN A 224 10.33 -16.55 6.63
CA GLN A 224 9.61 -17.11 7.77
C GLN A 224 8.47 -16.23 8.34
N GLU A 225 8.28 -15.02 7.82
CA GLU A 225 7.06 -14.25 8.07
C GLU A 225 5.88 -14.87 7.31
N GLN A 226 4.67 -14.60 7.81
CA GLN A 226 3.44 -15.07 7.17
C GLN A 226 3.13 -14.18 5.96
N LEU A 227 3.25 -14.76 4.77
CA LEU A 227 2.82 -14.17 3.51
C LEU A 227 1.34 -14.45 3.30
N THR A 228 0.51 -13.41 3.40
CA THR A 228 -0.92 -13.49 3.12
C THR A 228 -1.16 -13.14 1.67
N LEU A 229 -1.83 -14.01 0.92
CA LEU A 229 -2.12 -13.82 -0.50
C LEU A 229 -3.62 -13.78 -0.74
N THR A 230 -4.06 -12.83 -1.55
CA THR A 230 -5.39 -12.80 -2.16
C THR A 230 -5.46 -13.78 -3.34
N MET A 231 -6.67 -14.12 -3.81
CA MET A 231 -6.81 -15.03 -4.97
C MET A 231 -6.15 -14.48 -6.24
N PRO A 232 -6.29 -13.18 -6.59
CA PRO A 232 -5.59 -12.60 -7.74
C PRO A 232 -4.06 -12.71 -7.62
N GLU A 233 -3.49 -12.41 -6.46
CA GLU A 233 -2.04 -12.53 -6.22
C GLU A 233 -1.58 -14.00 -6.34
N LEU A 234 -2.38 -14.94 -5.82
CA LEU A 234 -2.08 -16.37 -5.94
C LEU A 234 -2.07 -16.82 -7.41
N VAL A 235 -3.02 -16.36 -8.22
CA VAL A 235 -3.07 -16.62 -9.67
C VAL A 235 -1.83 -16.05 -10.36
N GLN A 236 -1.45 -14.82 -10.04
CA GLN A 236 -0.25 -14.17 -10.60
C GLN A 236 1.03 -14.94 -10.26
N LEU A 237 1.19 -15.37 -9.00
CA LEU A 237 2.33 -16.19 -8.59
C LEU A 237 2.32 -17.55 -9.30
N TYR A 238 1.17 -18.19 -9.40
CA TYR A 238 1.05 -19.48 -10.09
C TYR A 238 1.47 -19.35 -11.56
N GLN A 239 0.94 -18.35 -12.27
CA GLN A 239 1.27 -18.11 -13.68
C GLN A 239 2.73 -17.70 -13.84
N GLY A 240 3.22 -16.77 -13.01
CA GLY A 240 4.60 -16.29 -13.07
C GLY A 240 5.63 -17.38 -12.79
N MET A 241 5.36 -18.25 -11.82
CA MET A 241 6.22 -19.41 -11.53
C MET A 241 6.27 -20.41 -12.69
N GLN A 242 5.14 -20.67 -13.35
CA GLN A 242 5.10 -21.54 -14.53
C GLN A 242 5.86 -20.93 -15.72
N VAL A 243 5.66 -19.65 -16.01
CA VAL A 243 6.41 -18.94 -17.06
C VAL A 243 7.90 -18.94 -16.77
N CYS A 244 8.28 -18.68 -15.51
CA CYS A 244 9.67 -18.77 -15.05
C CYS A 244 10.25 -20.17 -15.33
N GLY A 245 9.54 -21.23 -14.92
CA GLY A 245 9.94 -22.61 -15.24
C GLY A 245 10.09 -22.88 -16.75
N MET A 246 9.16 -22.41 -17.56
CA MET A 246 9.20 -22.55 -19.02
C MET A 246 10.41 -21.82 -19.63
N VAL A 247 10.73 -20.61 -19.17
CA VAL A 247 11.91 -19.86 -19.62
C VAL A 247 13.20 -20.60 -19.25
N PHE A 248 13.31 -21.13 -18.02
CA PHE A 248 14.52 -21.84 -17.57
C PHE A 248 14.75 -23.20 -18.25
N VAL A 249 13.68 -23.85 -18.73
CA VAL A 249 13.75 -25.18 -19.37
C VAL A 249 13.81 -25.09 -20.91
N SER A 250 13.55 -23.93 -21.49
CA SER A 250 13.56 -23.72 -22.95
C SER A 250 14.80 -22.96 -23.45
N ASP A 251 15.09 -23.10 -24.75
CA ASP A 251 16.11 -22.30 -25.47
C ASP A 251 15.73 -20.81 -25.60
N VAL A 252 14.65 -20.37 -24.95
CA VAL A 252 14.22 -18.98 -24.91
C VAL A 252 15.28 -18.10 -24.26
N MET A 253 15.99 -18.60 -23.23
CA MET A 253 17.12 -17.87 -22.62
C MET A 253 18.29 -17.64 -23.60
N SER A 254 18.65 -18.67 -24.38
CA SER A 254 19.76 -18.58 -25.34
C SER A 254 19.41 -17.71 -26.55
N ARG A 255 18.14 -17.72 -26.99
CA ARG A 255 17.66 -16.91 -28.13
C ARG A 255 17.45 -15.44 -27.82
N ILE A 256 17.15 -15.07 -26.57
CA ILE A 256 16.95 -13.66 -26.17
C ILE A 256 18.27 -13.01 -25.74
N GLY A 257 19.37 -13.77 -25.61
CA GLY A 257 20.64 -13.24 -25.11
C GLY A 257 20.58 -12.84 -23.63
N LEU A 258 19.65 -13.44 -22.87
CA LEU A 258 19.52 -13.24 -21.42
C LEU A 258 20.57 -14.05 -20.62
N GLU A 259 21.38 -14.87 -21.29
CA GLU A 259 22.46 -15.62 -20.66
C GLU A 259 23.50 -14.71 -19.98
N ASP A 260 23.77 -13.53 -20.57
CA ASP A 260 24.73 -12.54 -20.02
C ASP A 260 24.16 -11.68 -18.88
N ALA A 261 22.84 -11.73 -18.66
CA ALA A 261 22.16 -10.93 -17.61
C ALA A 261 22.07 -11.68 -16.26
N PHE A 262 22.38 -12.97 -16.24
CA PHE A 262 22.50 -13.74 -15.01
C PHE A 262 23.96 -13.73 -14.54
N PRO A 263 24.21 -13.60 -13.22
CA PRO A 263 25.57 -13.61 -12.70
C PRO A 263 26.24 -14.93 -13.04
N VAL A 264 27.21 -14.87 -13.96
CA VAL A 264 28.14 -15.95 -14.23
C VAL A 264 29.09 -16.01 -13.03
N LEU A 265 29.04 -17.08 -12.25
CA LEU A 265 30.01 -17.33 -11.19
C LEU A 265 31.41 -17.29 -11.80
N SER A 266 32.32 -16.56 -11.14
CA SER A 266 33.67 -16.34 -11.63
C SER A 266 34.40 -17.69 -11.77
N GLU A 267 35.32 -17.84 -12.72
CA GLU A 267 36.07 -19.10 -12.92
C GLU A 267 36.76 -19.60 -11.63
N GLU A 268 37.11 -18.68 -10.72
CA GLU A 268 37.64 -19.01 -9.39
C GLU A 268 36.63 -19.73 -8.49
N GLU A 269 35.36 -19.36 -8.53
CA GLU A 269 34.28 -20.03 -7.76
C GLU A 269 33.95 -21.41 -8.35
N GLN A 270 34.01 -21.55 -9.68
CA GLN A 270 33.78 -22.81 -10.38
C GLN A 270 34.85 -23.88 -10.06
N SER A 271 36.09 -23.46 -9.78
CA SER A 271 37.20 -24.38 -9.48
C SER A 271 37.16 -25.00 -8.07
N THR A 272 36.33 -24.45 -7.17
CA THR A 272 36.17 -24.95 -5.79
C THR A 272 34.92 -25.80 -5.58
N MET A 273 33.99 -25.82 -6.54
CA MET A 273 32.83 -26.70 -6.54
C MET A 273 33.11 -27.94 -7.40
N GLU A 274 33.40 -29.07 -6.76
CA GLU A 274 33.42 -30.38 -7.41
C GLU A 274 32.12 -30.61 -8.21
N ALA A 275 32.26 -30.68 -9.53
CA ALA A 275 31.27 -31.12 -10.53
C ALA A 275 29.79 -30.96 -10.14
N ALA A 276 29.21 -29.77 -10.33
CA ALA A 276 27.76 -29.61 -10.38
C ALA A 276 27.28 -28.67 -11.51
N PRO A 277 27.33 -29.08 -12.80
CA PRO A 277 26.67 -28.33 -13.87
C PRO A 277 25.16 -28.64 -13.98
N VAL A 278 24.57 -29.39 -13.04
CA VAL A 278 23.19 -29.92 -13.12
C VAL A 278 22.27 -29.45 -11.97
N SER A 279 22.81 -28.83 -10.92
CA SER A 279 22.10 -28.62 -9.64
C SER A 279 21.14 -27.41 -9.59
N ASN A 280 21.47 -26.27 -10.22
CA ASN A 280 20.66 -25.05 -10.07
C ASN A 280 19.36 -25.06 -10.89
N ARG A 281 19.40 -25.51 -12.15
CA ARG A 281 18.18 -25.63 -12.98
C ARG A 281 17.21 -26.68 -12.44
N GLN A 282 17.73 -27.78 -11.90
CA GLN A 282 16.92 -28.80 -11.24
C GLN A 282 16.28 -28.27 -9.95
N ALA A 283 17.03 -27.55 -9.11
CA ALA A 283 16.48 -26.94 -7.89
C ALA A 283 15.37 -25.92 -8.20
N VAL A 284 15.55 -25.09 -9.23
CA VAL A 284 14.51 -24.16 -9.70
C VAL A 284 13.29 -24.93 -10.20
N GLY A 285 13.48 -25.98 -11.00
CA GLY A 285 12.42 -26.85 -11.48
C GLY A 285 11.63 -27.51 -10.35
N GLU A 286 12.30 -28.02 -9.32
CA GLU A 286 11.68 -28.61 -8.14
C GLU A 286 10.89 -27.58 -7.33
N MET A 287 11.41 -26.37 -7.15
CA MET A 287 10.70 -25.29 -6.45
C MET A 287 9.46 -24.83 -7.22
N VAL A 288 9.55 -24.70 -8.54
CA VAL A 288 8.40 -24.38 -9.41
C VAL A 288 7.36 -25.49 -9.39
N SER A 289 7.79 -26.75 -9.54
CA SER A 289 6.91 -27.90 -9.49
C SER A 289 6.22 -28.04 -8.13
N GLY A 290 6.97 -27.85 -7.04
CA GLY A 290 6.44 -27.93 -5.68
C GLY A 290 5.37 -26.86 -5.39
N PHE A 291 5.65 -25.60 -5.77
CA PHE A 291 4.68 -24.52 -5.59
C PHE A 291 3.43 -24.73 -6.44
N THR A 292 3.60 -25.08 -7.71
CA THR A 292 2.47 -25.24 -8.64
C THR A 292 1.62 -26.45 -8.29
N HIS A 293 2.23 -27.55 -7.85
CA HIS A 293 1.51 -28.71 -7.32
C HIS A 293 0.73 -28.34 -6.05
N TRP A 294 1.35 -27.61 -5.12
CA TRP A 294 0.68 -27.15 -3.92
C TRP A 294 -0.55 -26.28 -4.23
N VAL A 295 -0.47 -25.34 -5.17
CA VAL A 295 -1.62 -24.51 -5.58
C VAL A 295 -2.74 -25.38 -6.15
N GLN A 296 -2.42 -26.28 -7.08
CA GLN A 296 -3.42 -27.14 -7.72
C GLN A 296 -4.09 -28.11 -6.74
N HIS A 297 -3.34 -28.61 -5.77
CA HIS A 297 -3.86 -29.51 -4.73
C HIS A 297 -4.71 -28.76 -3.69
N THR A 298 -4.33 -27.54 -3.33
CA THR A 298 -5.02 -26.74 -2.30
C THR A 298 -6.29 -26.06 -2.85
N PHE A 299 -6.30 -25.72 -4.13
CA PHE A 299 -7.40 -25.01 -4.79
C PHE A 299 -7.93 -25.77 -6.04
N PRO A 300 -8.38 -27.03 -5.90
CA PRO A 300 -8.77 -27.85 -7.04
C PRO A 300 -10.02 -27.33 -7.75
N ASP A 301 -10.95 -26.77 -6.99
CA ASP A 301 -12.27 -26.32 -7.46
C ASP A 301 -12.35 -24.79 -7.69
N ALA A 302 -11.24 -24.07 -7.49
CA ALA A 302 -11.20 -22.62 -7.68
C ALA A 302 -11.23 -22.28 -9.20
N PRO A 303 -12.27 -21.60 -9.70
CA PRO A 303 -12.41 -21.33 -11.13
C PRO A 303 -11.27 -20.47 -11.68
N GLU A 304 -10.73 -19.55 -10.86
CA GLU A 304 -9.61 -18.68 -11.23
C GLU A 304 -8.33 -19.49 -11.48
N ILE A 305 -8.05 -20.49 -10.64
CA ILE A 305 -6.89 -21.37 -10.78
C ILE A 305 -7.06 -22.33 -11.96
N GLN A 306 -8.29 -22.81 -12.20
CA GLN A 306 -8.60 -23.63 -13.38
C GLN A 306 -8.40 -22.85 -14.68
N HIS A 307 -8.86 -21.60 -14.75
CA HIS A 307 -8.64 -20.71 -15.88
C HIS A 307 -7.15 -20.44 -16.09
N ALA A 308 -6.44 -20.07 -15.03
CA ALA A 308 -5.00 -19.85 -15.09
C ALA A 308 -4.22 -21.07 -15.59
N ARG A 309 -4.66 -22.28 -15.22
CA ARG A 309 -4.10 -23.53 -15.72
C ARG A 309 -4.32 -23.71 -17.23
N GLN A 310 -5.51 -23.37 -17.74
CA GLN A 310 -5.79 -23.43 -19.18
C GLN A 310 -4.92 -22.46 -19.97
N GLU A 311 -4.77 -21.22 -19.47
CA GLU A 311 -3.88 -20.21 -20.07
C GLU A 311 -2.43 -20.68 -20.11
N ILE A 312 -1.92 -21.28 -19.03
CA ILE A 312 -0.55 -21.81 -18.97
C ILE A 312 -0.36 -23.03 -19.87
N LEU A 313 -1.36 -23.91 -20.00
CA LEU A 313 -1.30 -25.02 -20.95
C LEU A 313 -1.21 -24.52 -22.40
N ALA A 314 -2.06 -23.55 -22.77
CA ALA A 314 -2.00 -22.92 -24.08
C ALA A 314 -0.66 -22.23 -24.33
N LEU A 315 -0.03 -21.66 -23.29
CA LEU A 315 1.29 -21.08 -23.38
C LEU A 315 2.38 -22.14 -23.62
N ALA A 316 2.31 -23.29 -22.93
CA ALA A 316 3.28 -24.38 -23.12
C ALA A 316 3.31 -24.87 -24.57
N ASP A 317 2.17 -24.90 -25.26
CA ASP A 317 2.06 -25.29 -26.67
C ASP A 317 2.84 -24.36 -27.61
N THR A 318 3.18 -23.13 -27.18
CA THR A 318 3.93 -22.15 -27.99
C THR A 318 5.44 -22.29 -27.90
N LEU A 319 5.94 -23.24 -27.11
CA LEU A 319 7.38 -23.55 -26.97
C LEU A 319 7.91 -24.51 -28.06
N GLY A 320 7.01 -25.12 -28.86
CA GLY A 320 7.33 -26.08 -29.92
C GLY A 320 7.75 -25.48 -31.25
#